data_AF-A0A3A3FVT3-F1
#
_entry.id   AF-A0A3A3FVT3-F1
#
_cell.length_a   1.000
_cell.length_b   1.000
_cell.length_c   1.000
_cell.angle_alpha   90.00
_cell.angle_beta   90.00
_cell.angle_gamma   90.00
#
_symmetry.space_group_name_H-M   'P 1'
#
loop_
_entity.id
_entity.type
_entity.pdbx_description
1 polymer ?
#
loop_
_entity_poly.entity_id
_entity_poly.type
_entity_poly.pdbx_seq_one_letter_code
_entity_poly.pdbx_strand_id
1 'polypeptide(L)' 'MIRLGNHIRLTPREVARFTQITGFAPDDVKTIEDLDAYIAHCKHYYWGVSEATRFLHWLIDREYSRCCMAVEETRGAG' A
#
# COMPACT_ATOMS: atom_id res chain seq x y z
N MET A 1 -7.93 -0.89 5.77
CA MET A 1 -8.02 -2.01 4.83
C MET A 1 -8.84 -3.09 5.48
N ILE A 2 -9.74 -3.74 4.74
CA ILE A 2 -10.52 -4.87 5.26
C ILE A 2 -9.86 -6.15 4.77
N ARG A 3 -9.64 -7.14 5.63
CA ARG A 3 -9.15 -8.47 5.25
C ARG A 3 -10.23 -9.53 5.42
N LEU A 4 -10.33 -10.45 4.46
CA LEU A 4 -11.19 -11.62 4.49
C LEU A 4 -10.37 -12.83 4.02
N GLY A 5 -9.73 -13.54 4.96
CA GLY A 5 -8.76 -14.59 4.62
C GLY A 5 -7.55 -14.01 3.89
N ASN A 6 -7.23 -14.55 2.71
CA ASN A 6 -6.18 -14.02 1.83
C ASN A 6 -6.60 -12.79 1.02
N HIS A 7 -7.91 -12.52 0.95
CA HIS A 7 -8.41 -11.37 0.21
C HIS A 7 -8.34 -10.10 1.06
N ILE A 8 -8.07 -9.00 0.39
CA ILE A 8 -8.12 -7.66 0.96
C ILE A 8 -9.03 -6.77 0.14
N ARG A 9 -9.53 -5.73 0.79
CA ARG A 9 -10.17 -4.60 0.14
C ARG A 9 -9.60 -3.32 0.73
N LEU A 10 -8.92 -2.54 -0.11
CA LEU A 10 -8.52 -1.20 0.25
C LEU A 10 -9.77 -0.33 0.44
N THR A 11 -9.76 0.47 1.50
CA THR A 11 -10.80 1.48 1.73
C THR A 11 -10.63 2.62 0.72
N PRO A 12 -11.69 3.42 0.44
CA PRO A 12 -11.59 4.57 -0.45
C PRO A 12 -10.48 5.56 -0.05
N ARG A 13 -10.25 5.70 1.27
CA ARG A 13 -9.19 6.54 1.82
C ARG A 13 -7.79 6.01 1.51
N GLU A 14 -7.59 4.70 1.52
CA GLU A 14 -6.30 4.07 1.19
C GLU A 14 -6.02 4.15 -0.30
N VAL A 15 -7.03 3.89 -1.15
CA VAL A 15 -6.94 4.07 -2.60
C VAL A 15 -6.53 5.50 -2.95
N ALA A 16 -7.20 6.50 -2.36
CA ALA A 16 -6.88 7.91 -2.58
C ALA A 16 -5.46 8.27 -2.14
N ARG A 17 -4.99 7.75 -0.99
CA ARG A 17 -3.63 8.00 -0.50
C ARG A 17 -2.57 7.38 -1.39
N PHE A 18 -2.74 6.12 -1.78
CA PHE A 18 -1.82 5.48 -2.72
C PHE A 18 -1.76 6.26 -4.02
N THR A 19 -2.90 6.60 -4.61
CA THR A 19 -2.96 7.40 -5.84
C THR A 19 -2.27 8.74 -5.69
N GLN A 20 -2.43 9.41 -4.55
CA GLN A 20 -1.76 10.69 -4.28
C GLN A 20 -0.23 10.54 -4.16
N ILE A 21 0.24 9.45 -3.54
CA ILE A 21 1.67 9.21 -3.33
C ILE A 21 2.34 8.76 -4.63
N THR A 22 1.73 7.83 -5.35
CA THR A 22 2.37 7.12 -6.47
C THR A 22 1.93 7.64 -7.84
N GLY A 23 0.84 8.42 -7.93
CA GLY A 23 0.22 8.77 -9.21
C GLY A 23 -0.53 7.63 -9.89
N PHE A 24 -0.57 6.42 -9.29
CA PHE A 24 -1.22 5.24 -9.84
C PHE A 24 -2.35 4.77 -8.93
N ALA A 25 -3.49 4.41 -9.51
CA ALA A 25 -4.61 3.85 -8.76
C ALA A 25 -4.39 2.35 -8.51
N PRO A 26 -4.56 1.84 -7.28
CA PRO A 26 -4.45 0.41 -6.96
C PRO A 26 -5.75 -0.36 -7.28
N ASP A 27 -6.29 -0.22 -8.49
CA ASP A 27 -7.64 -0.71 -8.85
C ASP A 27 -7.77 -2.25 -8.87
N ASP A 28 -6.69 -2.96 -9.15
CA ASP A 28 -6.66 -4.44 -9.25
C ASP A 28 -6.21 -5.15 -7.96
N VAL A 29 -6.02 -4.42 -6.87
CA VAL A 29 -5.52 -4.99 -5.60
C VAL A 29 -6.61 -5.76 -4.85
N LYS A 30 -6.53 -7.09 -4.84
CA LYS A 30 -7.51 -8.00 -4.19
C LYS A 30 -6.90 -8.91 -3.13
N THR A 31 -5.58 -9.02 -3.09
CA THR A 31 -4.80 -9.81 -2.13
C THR A 31 -3.61 -8.99 -1.60
N ILE A 32 -2.93 -9.50 -0.57
CA ILE A 32 -1.66 -8.90 -0.11
C ILE A 32 -0.59 -9.02 -1.19
N GLU A 33 -0.56 -10.13 -1.92
CA GLU A 33 0.39 -10.33 -3.03
C GLU A 33 0.16 -9.30 -4.16
N ASP A 34 -1.10 -8.96 -4.46
CA ASP A 34 -1.42 -7.90 -5.43
C ASP A 34 -0.93 -6.53 -4.94
N LEU A 35 -1.05 -6.26 -3.64
CA LEU A 35 -0.58 -5.02 -3.04
C LEU A 35 0.95 -4.92 -3.08
N ASP A 36 1.65 -6.02 -2.80
CA ASP A 36 3.10 -6.10 -2.89
C ASP A 36 3.57 -5.90 -4.35
N ALA A 37 2.88 -6.50 -5.31
CA ALA A 37 3.15 -6.33 -6.74
C ALA A 37 2.92 -4.88 -7.20
N TYR A 38 1.84 -4.26 -6.73
CA TYR A 38 1.55 -2.84 -6.99
C TYR A 38 2.67 -1.93 -6.45
N ILE A 39 3.15 -2.17 -5.23
CA ILE A 39 4.25 -1.40 -4.64
C ILE A 39 5.56 -1.58 -5.42
N ALA A 40 5.88 -2.83 -5.78
CA ALA A 40 7.07 -3.13 -6.57
C ALA A 40 7.01 -2.41 -7.93
N HIS A 41 5.85 -2.39 -8.59
CA HIS A 41 5.65 -1.65 -9.84
C HIS A 41 5.89 -0.15 -9.66
N CYS A 42 5.30 0.46 -8.62
CA CYS A 42 5.49 1.89 -8.33
C CYS A 42 6.96 2.24 -8.07
N LYS A 43 7.65 1.44 -7.27
CA LYS A 43 9.09 1.65 -6.97
C LYS A 43 9.98 1.44 -8.20
N HIS A 44 9.61 0.51 -9.08
CA HIS A 44 10.33 0.30 -10.33
C HIS A 44 10.13 1.48 -11.30
N TYR A 45 8.90 2.01 -11.40
CA TYR A 45 8.61 3.19 -12.20
C TYR A 45 9.41 4.41 -11.73
N TYR A 46 9.43 4.63 -10.41
CA TYR A 46 10.28 5.64 -9.78
C TYR A 46 11.67 5.09 -9.48
N TRP A 47 12.44 4.83 -10.53
CA TRP A 47 13.83 4.39 -10.41
C TRP A 47 14.77 5.54 -10.04
N GLY A 48 15.92 5.20 -9.46
CA GLY A 48 16.98 6.15 -9.10
C GLY A 48 17.36 6.14 -7.62
N VAL A 49 18.44 6.86 -7.30
CA VAL A 49 19.02 6.90 -5.94
C VAL A 49 18.97 8.29 -5.30
N SER A 50 18.23 9.21 -5.91
CA SER A 50 18.05 10.56 -5.38
C SER A 50 17.36 10.53 -4.01
N GLU A 51 17.59 11.56 -3.21
CA GLU A 51 16.90 11.71 -1.92
C GLU A 51 15.37 11.75 -2.11
N ALA A 52 14.89 12.40 -3.17
CA ALA A 52 13.47 12.42 -3.52
C ALA A 52 12.92 11.02 -3.82
N THR A 53 13.66 10.20 -4.58
CA THR A 53 13.28 8.81 -4.88
C THR A 53 13.25 7.97 -3.60
N ARG A 54 14.26 8.10 -2.74
CA ARG A 54 14.32 7.40 -1.45
C ARG A 54 13.18 7.81 -0.52
N PHE A 55 12.87 9.10 -0.47
CA PHE A 55 11.75 9.63 0.31
C PHE A 55 10.41 9.11 -0.21
N LEU A 56 10.22 9.08 -1.53
CA LEU A 56 9.02 8.51 -2.14
C LEU A 56 8.87 7.01 -1.83
N HIS A 57 9.94 6.23 -1.98
CA HIS A 57 9.93 4.80 -1.64
C HIS A 57 9.60 4.57 -0.16
N TRP A 58 10.18 5.36 0.73
CA TRP A 58 9.86 5.33 2.15
C TRP A 58 8.39 5.69 2.42
N LEU A 59 7.84 6.69 1.71
CA LEU A 59 6.45 7.11 1.89
C LEU A 59 5.46 6.01 1.48
N ILE A 60 5.78 5.29 0.39
CA ILE A 60 5.03 4.10 -0.06
C ILE A 60 5.07 3.01 1.01
N ASP A 61 6.27 2.67 1.51
CA ASP A 61 6.43 1.63 2.55
C ASP A 61 5.68 1.98 3.84
N ARG A 62 5.72 3.25 4.24
CA ARG A 62 5.01 3.73 5.43
C ARG A 62 3.50 3.58 5.28
N GLU A 63 2.94 3.88 4.13
CA GLU A 63 1.50 3.75 3.90
C GLU A 63 1.08 2.28 3.83
N TYR A 64 1.93 1.41 3.26
CA TYR A 64 1.74 -0.04 3.32
C TYR A 64 1.70 -0.56 4.76
N SER A 65 2.69 -0.20 5.59
CA SER A 65 2.71 -0.61 7.00
C SER A 65 1.47 -0.12 7.76
N ARG A 66 0.98 1.09 7.46
CA ARG A 66 -0.28 1.60 8.06
C ARG A 66 -1.49 0.76 7.66
N CYS A 67 -1.59 0.36 6.40
CA CYS A 67 -2.66 -0.52 5.94
C CYS A 67 -2.62 -1.86 6.69
N CYS A 68 -1.43 -2.42 6.90
CA CYS A 68 -1.25 -3.71 7.58
C CYS A 68 -1.41 -3.65 9.11
N MET A 69 -0.93 -2.60 9.79
CA MET A 69 -1.10 -2.43 11.24
C MET A 69 -2.55 -2.16 11.64
N ALA A 70 -3.31 -1.43 10.80
CA ALA A 70 -4.74 -1.23 11.03
C ALA A 70 -5.54 -2.55 11.06
N VAL A 71 -4.98 -3.64 10.56
CA VAL A 71 -5.59 -4.99 10.60
C VAL A 71 -5.27 -5.71 11.92
N GLU A 72 -4.16 -5.41 12.58
CA GLU A 72 -3.78 -6.05 13.85
C GLU A 72 -4.65 -5.56 15.01
N GLU A 73 -5.08 -4.29 14.98
CA GLU A 73 -5.97 -3.72 16.01
C GLU A 73 -7.35 -4.38 16.03
N THR A 74 -7.85 -4.86 14.87
CA THR A 74 -9.10 -5.65 14.80
C THR A 74 -8.99 -7.08 15.33
N ARG A 75 -7.80 -7.59 15.67
CA ARG A 75 -7.59 -8.94 16.23
C ARG A 75 -7.39 -8.98 17.75
N GLY A 76 -7.29 -7.82 18.41
CA GLY A 76 -7.04 -7.71 19.86
C GLY A 76 -8.28 -7.52 20.74
N ALA A 77 -9.48 -7.51 20.15
CA ALA A 77 -10.75 -7.42 20.88
C ALA A 77 -11.48 -8.78 20.77
N GLY A 78 -11.05 -9.74 21.59
CA GLY A 78 -11.65 -11.07 21.73
C GLY A 78 -11.41 -11.62 23.12
#